data_AF-A0A9E1R041-F1
#
_entry.id   AF-A0A9E1R041-F1
#
_cell.length_a   1.000
_cell.length_b   1.000
_cell.length_c   1.000
_cell.angle_alpha   90.00
_cell.angle_beta   90.00
_cell.angle_gamma   90.00
#
_symmetry.space_group_name_H-M   'P 1'
#
loop_
_entity.id
_entity.type
_entity.pdbx_description
1 polymer ?
#
loop_
_entity_poly.entity_id
_entity_poly.type
_entity_poly.pdbx_seq_one_letter_code
_entity_poly.pdbx_strand_id
1 'polypeptide(L)' 'MQNSSVHRQKLTKRLVESITPDQTKRKYVWDTEIIGFGLRIYPTGRKSYFVQFRNQYRKNCKIKIGVHGNITTERA' A
#
# COMPACT_ATOMS: atom_id res chain seq x y z
N MET A 1 -19.85 -11.48 5.35
CA MET A 1 -18.46 -11.32 4.84
C MET A 1 -18.30 -9.86 4.45
N GLN A 2 -17.65 -9.05 5.29
CA GLN A 2 -17.57 -7.60 5.04
C GLN A 2 -16.69 -7.38 3.81
N ASN A 3 -17.29 -7.07 2.66
CA ASN A 3 -16.59 -6.51 1.51
C ASN A 3 -16.06 -5.14 1.95
N SER A 4 -14.88 -5.13 2.56
CA SER A 4 -14.16 -3.91 2.89
C SER A 4 -13.95 -3.18 1.57
N SER A 5 -14.61 -2.04 1.39
CA SER A 5 -14.47 -1.16 0.25
C SER A 5 -12.99 -0.87 0.04
N VAL A 6 -12.37 -1.61 -0.89
CA VAL A 6 -10.94 -1.49 -1.17
C VAL A 6 -10.74 -0.12 -1.76
N HIS A 7 -10.13 0.79 -0.99
CA HIS A 7 -9.83 2.13 -1.47
C HIS A 7 -8.73 2.02 -2.52
N ARG A 8 -9.13 2.02 -3.80
CA ARG A 8 -8.24 1.99 -4.96
C ARG A 8 -8.07 3.40 -5.49
N GLN A 9 -6.84 3.89 -5.53
CA GLN A 9 -6.47 5.18 -6.11
C GLN A 9 -5.07 5.09 -6.71
N LYS A 10 -4.82 5.84 -7.79
CA LYS A 10 -3.48 5.97 -8.36
C LYS A 10 -2.51 6.55 -7.32
N LEU A 11 -1.51 5.78 -6.93
CA LEU A 11 -0.49 6.20 -5.99
C LEU A 11 0.48 7.14 -6.70
N THR A 12 0.46 8.40 -6.28
CA THR A 12 1.45 9.42 -6.66
C THR A 12 2.16 9.90 -5.41
N LYS A 13 3.38 10.43 -5.52
CA LYS A 13 4.09 11.03 -4.38
C LYS A 13 3.19 11.97 -3.56
N ARG A 14 2.50 12.90 -4.23
CA ARG A 14 1.60 13.88 -3.60
C ARG A 14 0.47 13.23 -2.82
N LEU A 15 -0.19 12.22 -3.40
CA LEU A 15 -1.25 11.49 -2.71
C LEU A 15 -0.69 10.77 -1.48
N VAL A 16 0.44 10.08 -1.63
CA VAL A 16 1.07 9.36 -0.52
C VAL A 16 1.41 10.30 0.64
N GLU A 17 1.94 11.48 0.35
CA GLU A 17 2.26 12.51 1.34
C GLU A 17 1.00 13.06 2.01
N SER A 18 -0.07 13.32 1.26
CA SER A 18 -1.31 13.89 1.79
C SER A 18 -2.15 12.93 2.64
N ILE A 19 -1.89 11.62 2.62
CA ILE A 19 -2.66 10.68 3.43
C ILE A 19 -2.28 10.79 4.90
N THR A 20 -3.28 11.15 5.72
CA THR A 20 -3.22 11.11 7.18
C THR A 20 -3.32 9.67 7.69
N PRO A 21 -2.44 9.23 8.61
CA PRO A 21 -2.53 7.93 9.24
C PRO A 21 -3.76 7.84 10.16
N ASP A 22 -4.35 6.66 10.26
CA ASP A 22 -5.31 6.34 11.31
C ASP A 22 -4.54 6.04 12.60
N GLN A 23 -4.88 6.68 13.72
CA GLN A 23 -4.12 6.57 14.97
C GLN A 23 -4.22 5.19 15.64
N THR A 24 -5.12 4.32 15.19
CA THR A 24 -5.42 3.04 15.83
C THR A 24 -5.16 1.85 14.91
N LYS A 25 -5.34 1.99 13.60
CA LYS A 25 -5.34 0.88 12.64
C LYS A 25 -4.40 1.12 11.47
N ARG A 26 -3.93 0.01 10.90
CA ARG A 26 -3.17 0.05 9.64
C ARG A 26 -4.15 0.26 8.48
N LYS A 27 -3.87 1.24 7.63
CA LYS A 27 -4.62 1.49 6.40
C LYS A 27 -3.87 0.93 5.19
N TYR A 28 -4.64 0.44 4.22
CA TYR A 28 -4.13 -0.01 2.94
C TYR A 28 -4.76 0.82 1.83
N VAL A 29 -3.93 1.31 0.91
CA VAL A 29 -4.36 1.97 -0.31
C VAL A 29 -3.77 1.18 -1.48
N TRP A 30 -4.62 0.80 -2.41
CA TRP A 30 -4.20 0.03 -3.58
C TRP A 30 -4.07 0.92 -4.78
N ASP A 31 -3.04 0.66 -5.57
CA ASP A 31 -2.85 1.35 -6.84
C ASP A 31 -3.89 0.89 -7.88
N THR A 32 -4.27 1.79 -8.78
CA THR A 32 -5.23 1.50 -9.85
C THR A 32 -4.57 1.07 -11.16
N GLU A 33 -3.30 1.40 -11.37
CA GLU A 33 -2.54 1.11 -12.59
C GLU A 33 -1.72 -0.18 -12.44
N ILE A 34 -1.14 -0.43 -11.26
CA ILE A 34 -0.28 -1.59 -11.00
C ILE A 34 -1.02 -2.60 -10.12
N ILE A 35 -1.40 -3.72 -10.74
CA ILE A 35 -2.11 -4.81 -10.05
C ILE A 35 -1.24 -5.38 -8.94
N GLY A 36 -1.82 -5.44 -7.74
CA GLY A 36 -1.13 -5.99 -6.57
C GLY A 36 -0.17 -5.00 -5.91
N PHE A 37 0.07 -3.81 -6.46
CA PHE A 37 0.86 -2.79 -5.79
C PHE A 37 0.01 -1.95 -4.83
N GLY A 38 0.56 -1.61 -3.68
CA GLY A 38 -0.14 -0.82 -2.69
C GLY A 38 0.76 -0.19 -1.65
N LEU A 39 0.15 0.75 -0.91
CA LEU A 39 0.73 1.44 0.21
C LEU A 39 0.11 0.94 1.51
N ARG A 40 0.95 0.51 2.46
CA ARG A 40 0.57 0.27 3.84
C ARG A 40 0.97 1.46 4.70
N ILE A 41 -0.01 2.00 5.41
CA ILE A 41 0.15 3.15 6.30
C ILE A 41 -0.10 2.65 7.71
N TYR A 42 0.82 2.94 8.62
CA TYR A 42 0.67 2.54 10.01
C TYR A 42 0.33 3.70 10.93
N PRO A 43 -0.21 3.41 12.13
CA PRO A 43 -0.61 4.44 13.07
C PRO A 43 0.49 5.44 13.43
N THR A 44 1.73 4.95 13.49
CA THR A 44 2.95 5.75 13.68
C THR A 44 3.24 6.77 12.57
N GLY A 45 2.43 6.82 11.49
CA GLY A 45 2.71 7.63 10.30
C GLY A 45 3.66 6.97 9.29
N ARG A 46 4.32 5.86 9.66
CA ARG A 46 5.18 5.12 8.72
C ARG A 46 4.39 4.60 7.52
N LYS A 47 4.92 4.84 6.32
CA LYS A 47 4.33 4.45 5.03
C LYS A 47 5.28 3.47 4.32
N SER A 48 4.78 2.35 3.83
CA SER A 48 5.60 1.33 3.14
C SER A 48 4.89 0.74 1.95
N TYR A 49 5.59 0.66 0.83
CA TYR A 49 5.10 0.03 -0.40
C TYR A 49 5.21 -1.48 -0.31
N PHE A 50 4.23 -2.17 -0.87
CA PHE A 50 4.21 -3.62 -0.94
C PHE A 50 3.56 -4.08 -2.24
N VAL A 51 3.95 -5.27 -2.69
CA VAL A 51 3.28 -5.99 -3.76
C VAL A 51 2.61 -7.23 -3.18
N GLN A 52 1.33 -7.41 -3.47
CA GLN A 52 0.60 -8.65 -3.28
C GLN A 52 0.54 -9.42 -4.58
N PHE A 53 0.98 -10.68 -4.51
CA PHE A 53 0.93 -11.59 -5.64
C PHE A 53 0.51 -12.97 -5.14
N ARG A 54 0.21 -13.84 -6.10
CA ARG A 54 -0.11 -15.24 -5.84
C ARG A 54 1.12 -16.08 -6.17
N ASN A 55 1.61 -16.85 -5.20
CA ASN A 55 2.77 -17.71 -5.43
C ASN A 55 2.38 -19.01 -6.18
N GLN A 56 3.38 -19.83 -6.52
CA GLN A 56 3.18 -21.13 -7.19
C GLN A 56 2.23 -22.09 -6.44
N TYR A 57 2.12 -21.91 -5.12
CA TYR A 57 1.20 -22.68 -4.26
C TYR A 57 -0.19 -22.06 -4.14
N ARG A 58 -0.55 -21.14 -5.03
CA ARG A 58 -1.83 -20.41 -5.02
C ARG A 58 -2.10 -19.61 -3.74
N LYS A 59 -1.09 -19.32 -2.92
CA LYS A 59 -1.21 -18.52 -1.70
C LYS A 59 -1.03 -17.04 -1.99
N ASN A 60 -1.79 -16.20 -1.30
CA ASN A 60 -1.65 -14.75 -1.36
C ASN A 60 -0.48 -14.33 -0.47
N CYS A 61 0.58 -13.81 -1.09
CA CYS A 61 1.78 -13.33 -0.41
C CYS A 61 1.91 -11.82 -0.58
N LYS A 62 2.47 -11.13 0.41
CA LYS A 62 2.80 -9.71 0.35
C LYS A 62 4.29 -9.52 0.59
N ILE A 63 4.99 -8.88 -0.34
CA ILE A 63 6.40 -8.52 -0.20
C ILE A 63 6.51 -7.01 -0.01
N LYS A 64 7.35 -6.59 0.95
CA LYS A 64 7.68 -5.18 1.16
C LYS A 64 8.67 -4.74 0.10
N ILE A 65 8.35 -3.68 -0.63
CA ILE A 65 9.26 -3.08 -1.61
C ILE A 65 10.18 -2.08 -0.91
N GLY A 66 9.60 -1.17 -0.11
CA GLY A 66 10.40 -0.22 0.66
C GLY A 66 9.57 0.75 1.49
N VAL A 67 10.26 1.68 2.15
CA VAL A 67 9.66 2.69 3.02
C VAL A 67 9.60 4.01 2.26
N HIS A 68 8.45 4.66 2.27
CA HIS A 68 8.30 5.98 1.69
C HIS A 68 9.21 6.98 2.42
N GLY A 69 9.96 7.78 1.66
CA GLY A 69 11.04 8.65 2.15
C GLY A 69 12.42 8.14 1.75
N ASN A 70 12.67 6.83 1.87
CA ASN A 70 13.89 6.19 1.33
C ASN A 70 13.73 5.88 -0.17
N ILE A 71 12.52 5.52 -0.58
CA ILE A 71 12.13 5.37 -1.98
C ILE A 71 10.91 6.25 -2.27
N THR A 72 10.89 6.88 -3.45
CA THR A 72 9.74 7.64 -3.94
C THR A 72 8.71 6.71 -4.55
N THR A 73 7.45 7.15 -4.66
CA THR A 73 6.35 6.32 -5.20
C THR A 73 6.66 5.82 -6.60
N GLU A 74 7.29 6.66 -7.42
CA GLU A 74 7.61 6.37 -8.82
C GLU A 74 8.79 5.38 -8.97
N ARG A 75 9.57 5.17 -7.91
CA ARG A 75 10.72 4.25 -7.86
C ARG A 75 10.42 2.92 -7.18
N ALA A 76 9.23 2.81 -6.56
CA ALA A 76 8.77 1.63 -5.85
C ALA A 76 7.98 0.73 -6.81
#